data_AF-A0A2G3LIC2-F1
#
_entry.id   AF-A0A2G3LIC2-F1
#
_cell.length_a   1.000
_cell.length_b   1.000
_cell.length_c   1.000
_cell.angle_alpha   90.00
_cell.angle_beta   90.00
_cell.angle_gamma   90.00
#
_symmetry.space_group_name_H-M   'P 1'
#
loop_
_entity.id
_entity.type
_entity.pdbx_description
1 polymer ?
#
loop_
_entity_poly.entity_id
_entity_poly.type
_entity_poly.pdbx_seq_one_letter_code
_entity_poly.pdbx_strand_id
1 'polypeptide(L)'
;MDHFPENFSRRRALRGIGALAVGTSVGLSGCCLFKPRPLDCVNSPDINLPTGPLTIDAHCHIFNGTDIPVMDFVGKVMVGEASPLGPAAMAVGALLQGLAWSLAPSGDMELETLRELSPKLAACTSEQAKMEVISRLRRDAYAAGTASLKAAAATSPLYLPFIREKQSKLLIPDMQTRLQVEALEIIDKLPATIPDLDKDSPEPLDMLSGDRSVMGVIKFILQNFQYRYVNIQQYLRTFNVPGVRMVDLLMPSMVDYSWWISKGKPTATSLETQVQVMEQLSILTGGRMHGFVPFCPLREVAFSKGKSATSSFDLVQRALEEHGFIGVKLYPPMGFAALGNQYIQDAEPDFWRRRWLPEWVQNTPDLGKLLDDALRRLYDYCQKHGVPIMAHTGLSNGPSMAFKNLAGSKYWACVLKEFPRLRVNFGHFGDTSIVKDQRAGFSLAEAFAKEMNASGPGEFAYADAGFFTEVISDQPELKADLQKLYNLTAPKGSASLANRFLYGTDWEMSLTASSIGSYLSDFMKLFKELEELPSLSGETVTTLSNKFFGDNAVRYAGLSRGGETRLRLQAFYDKHGVKPPAWLLKVDGRFS
;
A
#
# COMPACT_ATOMS: atom_id res chain seq x y z
N MET A 1 -34.08 -9.86 -18.87
CA MET A 1 -33.76 -9.35 -20.21
C MET A 1 -33.47 -7.89 -20.03
N ASP A 2 -32.20 -7.49 -20.19
CA ASP A 2 -31.77 -6.19 -20.69
C ASP A 2 -30.28 -6.29 -20.96
N HIS A 3 -29.89 -5.82 -22.14
CA HIS A 3 -28.66 -6.13 -22.85
C HIS A 3 -27.42 -5.52 -22.20
N PHE A 4 -26.45 -6.37 -21.82
CA PHE A 4 -25.06 -5.96 -21.57
C PHE A 4 -24.39 -5.63 -22.91
N PRO A 5 -23.68 -4.49 -23.06
CA PRO A 5 -22.88 -4.25 -24.25
C PRO A 5 -21.64 -5.14 -24.25
N GLU A 6 -21.29 -5.62 -25.45
CA GLU A 6 -20.22 -6.57 -25.73
C GLU A 6 -18.85 -6.14 -25.18
N ASN A 7 -18.12 -7.12 -24.64
CA ASN A 7 -16.72 -7.03 -24.23
C ASN A 7 -15.85 -6.33 -25.30
N PHE A 8 -15.19 -5.24 -24.91
CA PHE A 8 -14.09 -4.63 -25.67
C PHE A 8 -12.96 -5.65 -25.80
N SER A 9 -12.86 -6.35 -26.95
CA SER A 9 -11.81 -7.34 -27.16
C SER A 9 -10.45 -6.68 -27.36
N ARG A 10 -9.40 -7.29 -26.79
CA ARG A 10 -7.98 -6.91 -26.88
C ARG A 10 -7.51 -6.62 -28.33
N ARG A 11 -8.14 -7.25 -29.33
CA ARG A 11 -7.86 -7.06 -30.77
C ARG A 11 -8.36 -5.73 -31.34
N ARG A 12 -9.44 -5.15 -30.80
CA ARG A 12 -9.94 -3.83 -31.25
C ARG A 12 -9.11 -2.67 -30.68
N ALA A 13 -8.62 -2.79 -29.44
CA ALA A 13 -7.70 -1.81 -28.85
C ALA A 13 -6.34 -1.77 -29.58
N LEU A 14 -5.80 -2.94 -29.96
CA LEU A 14 -4.54 -3.03 -30.73
C LEU A 14 -4.65 -2.43 -32.14
N ARG A 15 -5.84 -2.38 -32.76
CA ARG A 15 -6.04 -1.71 -34.05
C ARG A 15 -5.99 -0.18 -33.97
N GLY A 16 -6.23 0.40 -32.79
CA GLY A 16 -6.02 1.84 -32.55
C GLY A 16 -4.56 2.22 -32.30
N ILE A 17 -3.73 1.27 -31.88
CA ILE A 17 -2.29 1.47 -31.61
C ILE A 17 -1.45 1.41 -32.90
N GLY A 18 -1.94 0.72 -33.94
CA GLY A 18 -1.21 0.48 -35.20
C GLY A 18 -1.10 1.65 -36.18
N ALA A 19 -1.61 2.85 -35.86
CA ALA A 19 -1.69 3.97 -36.82
C ALA A 19 -0.83 5.21 -36.49
N LEU A 20 0.03 5.17 -35.46
CA LEU A 20 0.85 6.34 -35.05
C LEU A 20 2.37 6.14 -35.13
N ALA A 21 2.86 5.11 -35.82
CA ALA A 21 4.29 4.82 -35.92
C ALA A 21 4.84 4.98 -37.34
N VAL A 22 4.75 6.18 -37.94
CA VAL A 22 5.62 6.59 -39.07
C VAL A 22 5.84 8.10 -39.00
N GLY A 23 7.06 8.55 -38.71
CA GLY A 23 7.38 9.98 -38.72
C GLY A 23 8.74 10.38 -38.15
N THR A 24 9.81 10.04 -38.87
CA THR A 24 11.09 10.76 -38.99
C THR A 24 11.77 11.36 -37.75
N SER A 25 12.86 10.70 -37.37
CA SER A 25 13.99 11.23 -36.62
C SER A 25 14.67 12.42 -37.34
N VAL A 26 14.65 13.61 -36.73
CA VAL A 26 15.67 14.64 -36.95
C VAL A 26 16.04 15.22 -35.59
N GLY A 27 17.30 15.04 -35.20
CA GLY A 27 17.83 15.49 -33.93
C GLY A 27 18.03 17.00 -33.89
N LEU A 28 17.62 17.60 -32.76
CA LEU A 28 18.20 18.83 -32.26
C LEU A 28 18.47 18.63 -30.76
N SER A 29 19.76 18.63 -30.45
CA SER A 29 20.35 18.60 -29.11
C SER A 29 19.99 19.88 -28.34
N GLY A 30 18.96 19.79 -27.50
CA GLY A 30 18.63 20.80 -26.49
C GLY A 30 19.25 20.46 -25.13
N CYS A 31 19.97 21.41 -24.54
CA CYS A 31 20.62 21.31 -23.24
C CYS A 31 19.67 20.89 -22.11
N CYS A 32 19.81 19.66 -21.60
CA CYS A 32 19.19 19.21 -20.35
C CYS A 32 20.26 19.15 -19.24
N LEU A 33 20.25 20.13 -18.33
CA LEU A 33 21.12 20.20 -17.14
C LEU A 33 20.68 19.27 -15.99
N PHE A 34 19.76 18.34 -16.23
CA PHE A 34 19.43 17.27 -15.27
C PHE A 34 19.27 15.96 -16.03
N LYS A 35 20.36 15.19 -16.14
CA LYS A 35 20.26 13.78 -16.54
C LYS A 35 19.56 13.02 -15.41
N PRO A 36 18.48 12.26 -15.67
CA PRO A 36 17.93 11.35 -14.66
C PRO A 36 19.04 10.41 -14.20
N ARG A 37 19.30 10.38 -12.89
CA ARG A 37 20.40 9.61 -12.29
C ARG A 37 19.98 8.14 -12.11
N PRO A 38 20.91 7.18 -12.30
CA PRO A 38 20.61 5.75 -12.29
C PRO A 38 20.32 5.25 -10.87
N LEU A 39 19.36 4.34 -10.75
CA LEU A 39 19.29 3.34 -9.68
C LEU A 39 19.68 2.01 -10.37
N ASP A 40 19.85 0.89 -9.67
CA ASP A 40 19.63 -0.47 -10.26
C ASP A 40 20.85 -1.41 -10.44
N CYS A 41 21.92 -1.18 -9.68
CA CYS A 41 22.70 -2.29 -9.11
C CYS A 41 22.31 -2.43 -7.63
N VAL A 42 22.08 -3.66 -7.14
CA VAL A 42 21.67 -3.94 -5.73
C VAL A 42 22.58 -3.25 -4.69
N ASN A 43 23.83 -2.94 -5.09
CA ASN A 43 24.84 -2.24 -4.29
C ASN A 43 25.26 -0.88 -4.85
N SER A 44 24.48 -0.26 -5.75
CA SER A 44 24.80 1.08 -6.26
C SER A 44 24.79 2.10 -5.12
N PRO A 45 25.78 3.01 -5.04
CA PRO A 45 25.77 4.11 -4.08
C PRO A 45 24.57 5.06 -4.26
N ASP A 46 23.87 5.00 -5.39
CA ASP A 46 22.68 5.80 -5.65
C ASP A 46 21.44 5.34 -4.86
N ILE A 47 21.43 4.08 -4.41
CA ILE A 47 20.28 3.47 -3.71
C ILE A 47 20.63 2.89 -2.36
N ASN A 48 21.91 2.78 -2.07
CA ASN A 48 22.44 2.16 -0.88
C ASN A 48 23.43 3.11 -0.22
N LEU A 49 23.21 3.37 1.07
CA LEU A 49 24.15 4.11 1.91
C LEU A 49 24.58 3.18 3.06
N PRO A 50 25.58 2.30 2.86
CA PRO A 50 25.92 1.24 3.83
C PRO A 50 26.27 1.76 5.23
N THR A 51 26.95 2.91 5.30
CA THR A 51 27.35 3.59 6.54
C THR A 51 26.27 4.51 7.10
N GLY A 52 25.15 4.68 6.39
CA GLY A 52 24.06 5.57 6.78
C GLY A 52 23.14 4.99 7.85
N PRO A 53 22.18 5.80 8.32
CA PRO A 53 21.13 5.30 9.21
C PRO A 53 20.29 4.23 8.50
N LEU A 54 19.74 3.29 9.28
CA LEU A 54 18.82 2.27 8.79
C LEU A 54 17.44 2.89 8.58
N THR A 55 16.82 2.63 7.43
CA THR A 55 15.42 3.00 7.17
C THR A 55 14.65 1.84 6.57
N ILE A 56 13.56 1.46 7.21
CA ILE A 56 12.68 0.38 6.79
C ILE A 56 11.28 0.95 6.66
N ASP A 57 10.68 0.82 5.48
CA ASP A 57 9.26 1.12 5.31
C ASP A 57 8.45 -0.12 5.71
N ALA A 58 7.88 -0.07 6.92
CA ALA A 58 7.13 -1.18 7.50
C ALA A 58 5.70 -1.30 6.94
N HIS A 59 5.24 -0.33 6.16
CA HIS A 59 3.90 -0.30 5.62
C HIS A 59 3.88 0.45 4.30
N CYS A 60 3.94 -0.29 3.21
CA CYS A 60 3.65 0.21 1.87
C CYS A 60 2.79 -0.80 1.11
N HIS A 61 2.40 -0.43 -0.11
CA HIS A 61 1.65 -1.28 -1.03
C HIS A 61 2.34 -1.23 -2.39
N ILE A 62 2.41 -2.39 -3.05
CA ILE A 62 2.89 -2.55 -4.43
C ILE A 62 1.94 -3.53 -5.12
N PHE A 63 0.99 -3.00 -5.88
CA PHE A 63 0.03 -3.76 -6.67
C PHE A 63 -0.18 -3.09 -8.03
N ASN A 64 -1.06 -3.68 -8.85
CA ASN A 64 -1.58 -3.01 -10.02
C ASN A 64 -3.07 -3.38 -10.24
N GLY A 65 -3.68 -2.84 -11.30
CA GLY A 65 -5.10 -2.99 -11.56
C GLY A 65 -5.58 -4.43 -11.79
N THR A 66 -4.67 -5.39 -12.00
CA THR A 66 -5.04 -6.81 -12.16
C THR A 66 -5.10 -7.59 -10.84
N ASP A 67 -4.62 -7.00 -9.75
CA ASP A 67 -4.57 -7.63 -8.41
C ASP A 67 -5.85 -7.51 -7.61
N ILE A 68 -6.69 -6.55 -7.99
CA ILE A 68 -7.89 -6.19 -7.24
C ILE A 68 -9.13 -6.34 -8.12
N PRO A 69 -10.31 -6.64 -7.53
CA PRO A 69 -11.56 -6.61 -8.27
C PRO A 69 -11.97 -5.15 -8.48
N VAL A 70 -11.32 -4.46 -9.42
CA VAL A 70 -11.32 -2.99 -9.50
C VAL A 70 -12.73 -2.40 -9.48
N MET A 71 -13.67 -2.98 -10.22
CA MET A 71 -15.07 -2.53 -10.25
C MET A 71 -15.72 -2.53 -8.86
N ASP A 72 -15.53 -3.61 -8.12
CA ASP A 72 -16.09 -3.75 -6.77
C ASP A 72 -15.32 -2.91 -5.76
N PHE A 73 -14.00 -2.83 -5.89
CA PHE A 73 -13.15 -2.01 -5.04
C PHE A 73 -13.49 -0.53 -5.20
N VAL A 74 -13.56 -0.02 -6.42
CA VAL A 74 -13.98 1.35 -6.69
C VAL A 74 -15.40 1.60 -6.15
N GLY A 75 -16.37 0.79 -6.59
CA GLY A 75 -17.77 1.04 -6.29
C GLY A 75 -18.18 0.82 -4.82
N LYS A 76 -17.44 0.03 -4.05
CA LYS A 76 -17.80 -0.32 -2.66
C LYS A 76 -16.81 0.23 -1.63
N VAL A 77 -15.52 0.30 -1.98
CA VAL A 77 -14.45 0.69 -1.07
C VAL A 77 -14.03 2.14 -1.30
N MET A 78 -13.64 2.49 -2.53
CA MET A 78 -13.08 3.81 -2.82
C MET A 78 -14.12 4.94 -2.80
N VAL A 79 -15.34 4.68 -3.27
CA VAL A 79 -16.41 5.68 -3.43
C VAL A 79 -17.25 5.89 -2.15
N GLY A 80 -16.97 5.15 -1.07
CA GLY A 80 -17.67 5.32 0.20
C GLY A 80 -17.33 6.64 0.91
N GLU A 81 -18.28 7.19 1.68
CA GLU A 81 -18.18 8.51 2.35
C GLU A 81 -16.95 8.67 3.27
N ALA A 82 -16.40 7.57 3.81
CA ALA A 82 -15.21 7.57 4.67
C ALA A 82 -14.01 6.82 4.04
N SER A 83 -13.86 6.89 2.73
CA SER A 83 -12.71 6.34 1.99
C SER A 83 -11.55 7.34 1.95
N PRO A 84 -10.27 6.89 1.98
CA PRO A 84 -9.12 7.71 1.64
C PRO A 84 -9.14 8.28 0.22
N LEU A 85 -10.13 7.95 -0.61
CA LEU A 85 -10.28 8.46 -1.98
C LEU A 85 -11.55 9.32 -2.17
N GLY A 86 -12.48 9.31 -1.22
CA GLY A 86 -13.54 10.30 -1.01
C GLY A 86 -14.31 10.83 -2.25
N PRO A 87 -14.72 12.12 -2.25
CA PRO A 87 -15.43 12.76 -3.37
C PRO A 87 -14.64 12.80 -4.68
N ALA A 88 -13.31 12.80 -4.64
CA ALA A 88 -12.47 12.70 -5.82
C ALA A 88 -12.63 11.33 -6.53
N ALA A 89 -12.77 10.23 -5.77
CA ALA A 89 -13.13 8.92 -6.33
C ALA A 89 -14.56 8.89 -6.88
N MET A 90 -15.52 9.64 -6.31
CA MET A 90 -16.84 9.83 -6.92
C MET A 90 -16.75 10.55 -8.29
N ALA A 91 -15.77 11.44 -8.45
CA ALA A 91 -15.57 12.17 -9.70
C ALA A 91 -15.03 11.29 -10.83
N VAL A 92 -14.06 10.43 -10.53
CA VAL A 92 -13.52 9.48 -11.52
C VAL A 92 -14.27 8.15 -11.55
N GLY A 93 -15.15 7.87 -10.58
CA GLY A 93 -15.78 6.56 -10.37
C GLY A 93 -16.52 6.01 -11.59
N ALA A 94 -17.24 6.86 -12.32
CA ALA A 94 -17.89 6.48 -13.57
C ALA A 94 -16.88 6.13 -14.68
N LEU A 95 -15.73 6.83 -14.72
CA LEU A 95 -14.65 6.57 -15.67
C LEU A 95 -13.95 5.25 -15.35
N LEU A 96 -13.72 4.97 -14.07
CA LEU A 96 -13.10 3.73 -13.60
C LEU A 96 -13.88 2.48 -14.03
N GLN A 97 -15.20 2.60 -14.21
CA GLN A 97 -16.03 1.52 -14.75
C GLN A 97 -15.78 1.23 -16.23
N GLY A 98 -15.45 2.27 -17.00
CA GLY A 98 -15.14 2.18 -18.42
C GLY A 98 -13.67 1.91 -18.72
N LEU A 99 -12.80 1.85 -17.70
CA LEU A 99 -11.38 1.60 -17.90
C LEU A 99 -11.12 0.17 -18.37
N ALA A 100 -10.27 0.04 -19.39
CA ALA A 100 -9.80 -1.23 -19.89
C ALA A 100 -8.69 -1.78 -19.00
N TRP A 101 -9.04 -2.16 -17.75
CA TRP A 101 -8.11 -2.74 -16.77
C TRP A 101 -7.36 -3.97 -17.29
N SER A 102 -7.92 -4.66 -18.30
CA SER A 102 -7.24 -5.73 -19.03
C SER A 102 -5.98 -5.29 -19.79
N LEU A 103 -5.74 -3.99 -19.94
CA LEU A 103 -4.49 -3.44 -20.50
C LEU A 103 -3.40 -3.29 -19.44
N ALA A 104 -3.73 -3.33 -18.15
CA ALA A 104 -2.72 -3.44 -17.09
C ALA A 104 -2.02 -4.82 -17.17
N PRO A 105 -0.73 -4.92 -16.87
CA PRO A 105 0.00 -6.18 -16.90
C PRO A 105 -0.59 -7.20 -15.93
N SER A 106 -0.92 -8.39 -16.42
CA SER A 106 -1.24 -9.52 -15.53
C SER A 106 0.03 -10.06 -14.87
N GLY A 107 -0.12 -10.81 -13.78
CA GLY A 107 1.00 -11.46 -13.13
C GLY A 107 1.74 -12.43 -14.04
N ASP A 108 1.04 -13.18 -14.90
CA ASP A 108 1.71 -14.08 -15.87
C ASP A 108 2.59 -13.31 -16.87
N MET A 109 2.09 -12.16 -17.35
CA MET A 109 2.86 -11.28 -18.24
C MET A 109 4.07 -10.68 -17.50
N GLU A 110 3.89 -10.28 -16.24
CA GLU A 110 4.97 -9.77 -15.42
C GLU A 110 6.02 -10.85 -15.14
N LEU A 111 5.63 -12.08 -14.78
CA LEU A 111 6.56 -13.19 -14.58
C LEU A 111 7.39 -13.47 -15.83
N GLU A 112 6.77 -13.46 -17.02
CA GLU A 112 7.51 -13.62 -18.28
C GLU A 112 8.48 -12.47 -18.52
N THR A 113 8.02 -11.24 -18.31
CA THR A 113 8.86 -10.03 -18.42
C THR A 113 10.05 -10.09 -17.45
N LEU A 114 9.84 -10.55 -16.21
CA LEU A 114 10.89 -10.67 -15.19
C LEU A 114 11.90 -11.77 -15.54
N ARG A 115 11.47 -12.88 -16.15
CA ARG A 115 12.39 -13.91 -16.67
C ARG A 115 13.29 -13.36 -17.77
N GLU A 116 12.75 -12.58 -18.70
CA GLU A 116 13.54 -11.93 -19.75
C GLU A 116 14.49 -10.85 -19.21
N LEU A 117 14.09 -10.17 -18.13
CA LEU A 117 14.87 -9.12 -17.48
C LEU A 117 16.00 -9.68 -16.61
N SER A 118 15.79 -10.81 -15.94
CA SER A 118 16.69 -11.38 -14.93
C SER A 118 18.16 -11.48 -15.41
N PRO A 119 18.49 -12.08 -16.57
CA PRO A 119 19.88 -12.15 -17.05
C PRO A 119 20.48 -10.77 -17.34
N LYS A 120 19.67 -9.84 -17.85
CA LYS A 120 20.08 -8.47 -18.18
C LYS A 120 20.37 -7.66 -16.90
N LEU A 121 19.58 -7.89 -15.85
CA LEU A 121 19.77 -7.29 -14.53
C LEU A 121 21.00 -7.87 -13.81
N ALA A 122 21.19 -9.19 -13.87
CA ALA A 122 22.30 -9.90 -13.23
C ALA A 122 23.68 -9.51 -13.79
N ALA A 123 23.77 -9.27 -15.10
CA ALA A 123 25.04 -9.00 -15.76
C ALA A 123 25.69 -7.66 -15.40
N CYS A 124 24.97 -6.73 -14.75
CA CYS A 124 25.42 -5.35 -14.50
C CYS A 124 26.08 -4.68 -15.73
N THR A 125 25.69 -5.10 -16.94
CA THR A 125 26.11 -4.53 -18.22
C THR A 125 25.53 -3.13 -18.38
N SER A 126 26.19 -2.28 -19.18
CA SER A 126 26.05 -0.81 -19.18
C SER A 126 24.68 -0.32 -18.71
N GLU A 127 24.70 0.44 -17.62
CA GLU A 127 23.55 1.04 -16.91
C GLU A 127 22.48 1.64 -17.85
N GLN A 128 22.89 2.11 -19.02
CA GLN A 128 22.02 2.63 -20.08
C GLN A 128 21.02 1.60 -20.64
N ALA A 129 21.44 0.35 -20.86
CA ALA A 129 20.59 -0.68 -21.46
C ALA A 129 19.47 -1.13 -20.50
N LYS A 130 19.75 -1.24 -19.20
CA LYS A 130 18.74 -1.56 -18.18
C LYS A 130 17.72 -0.42 -18.02
N MET A 131 18.23 0.82 -17.94
CA MET A 131 17.41 2.03 -17.89
C MET A 131 16.49 2.14 -19.09
N GLU A 132 16.96 1.79 -20.28
CA GLU A 132 16.15 1.82 -21.48
C GLU A 132 14.98 0.83 -21.41
N VAL A 133 15.18 -0.36 -20.85
CA VAL A 133 14.10 -1.34 -20.71
C VAL A 133 13.06 -0.89 -19.68
N ILE A 134 13.48 -0.50 -18.47
CA ILE A 134 12.53 -0.04 -17.42
C ILE A 134 11.80 1.22 -17.89
N SER A 135 12.51 2.17 -18.50
CA SER A 135 11.91 3.39 -19.03
C SER A 135 10.94 3.09 -20.18
N ARG A 136 11.23 2.10 -21.02
CA ARG A 136 10.31 1.64 -22.07
C ARG A 136 9.04 1.04 -21.47
N LEU A 137 9.17 0.09 -20.52
CA LEU A 137 8.01 -0.49 -19.82
C LEU A 137 7.15 0.61 -19.18
N ARG A 138 7.79 1.60 -18.53
CA ARG A 138 7.09 2.72 -17.90
C ARG A 138 6.32 3.58 -18.91
N ARG A 139 6.96 3.91 -20.04
CA ARG A 139 6.33 4.69 -21.13
C ARG A 139 5.17 3.94 -21.77
N ASP A 140 5.34 2.65 -22.06
CA ASP A 140 4.32 1.84 -22.72
C ASP A 140 3.08 1.69 -21.82
N ALA A 141 3.29 1.42 -20.53
CA ALA A 141 2.22 1.37 -19.53
C ALA A 141 1.51 2.72 -19.34
N TYR A 142 2.26 3.84 -19.32
CA TYR A 142 1.68 5.18 -19.24
C TYR A 142 0.83 5.52 -20.48
N ALA A 143 1.31 5.17 -21.67
CA ALA A 143 0.58 5.35 -22.91
C ALA A 143 -0.73 4.53 -22.91
N ALA A 144 -0.67 3.28 -22.46
CA ALA A 144 -1.84 2.42 -22.34
C ALA A 144 -2.87 2.97 -21.33
N GLY A 145 -2.41 3.39 -20.14
CA GLY A 145 -3.27 3.99 -19.11
C GLY A 145 -3.92 5.29 -19.59
N THR A 146 -3.15 6.17 -20.23
CA THR A 146 -3.66 7.45 -20.77
C THR A 146 -4.68 7.23 -21.89
N ALA A 147 -4.40 6.30 -22.81
CA ALA A 147 -5.34 5.94 -23.87
C ALA A 147 -6.65 5.38 -23.29
N SER A 148 -6.56 4.53 -22.26
CA SER A 148 -7.73 3.99 -21.57
C SER A 148 -8.53 5.09 -20.87
N LEU A 149 -7.88 6.02 -20.17
CA LEU A 149 -8.54 7.14 -19.50
C LEU A 149 -9.24 8.06 -20.49
N LYS A 150 -8.57 8.44 -21.59
CA LYS A 150 -9.16 9.29 -22.64
C LYS A 150 -10.34 8.61 -23.32
N ALA A 151 -10.24 7.30 -23.58
CA ALA A 151 -11.37 6.53 -24.11
C ALA A 151 -12.57 6.50 -23.14
N ALA A 152 -12.33 6.26 -21.85
CA ALA A 152 -13.37 6.30 -20.83
C ALA A 152 -14.00 7.70 -20.72
N ALA A 153 -13.18 8.76 -20.68
CA ALA A 153 -13.62 10.15 -20.63
C ALA A 153 -14.52 10.51 -21.83
N ALA A 154 -14.18 10.08 -23.04
CA ALA A 154 -14.96 10.34 -24.24
C ALA A 154 -16.36 9.70 -24.22
N THR A 155 -16.59 8.69 -23.38
CA THR A 155 -17.92 8.07 -23.20
C THR A 155 -18.77 8.76 -22.12
N SER A 156 -18.19 9.70 -21.37
CA SER A 156 -18.91 10.43 -20.33
C SER A 156 -19.96 11.36 -20.95
N PRO A 157 -21.22 11.37 -20.44
CA PRO A 157 -22.24 12.33 -20.87
C PRO A 157 -21.83 13.80 -20.67
N LEU A 158 -20.90 14.07 -19.75
CA LEU A 158 -20.39 15.41 -19.45
C LEU A 158 -19.29 15.88 -20.42
N TYR A 159 -18.72 14.98 -21.24
CA TYR A 159 -17.58 15.31 -22.07
C TYR A 159 -17.91 16.33 -23.17
N LEU A 160 -18.99 16.09 -23.93
CA LEU A 160 -19.41 16.99 -25.00
C LEU A 160 -19.71 18.43 -24.51
N PRO A 161 -20.60 18.65 -23.52
CA PRO A 161 -20.96 20.00 -23.11
C PRO A 161 -19.77 20.79 -22.51
N PHE A 162 -18.92 20.14 -21.71
CA PHE A 162 -17.88 20.87 -20.99
C PHE A 162 -16.52 20.91 -21.70
N ILE A 163 -16.11 19.81 -22.35
CA ILE A 163 -14.79 19.73 -23.00
C ILE A 163 -14.89 20.18 -24.47
N ARG A 164 -15.89 19.68 -25.21
CA ARG A 164 -16.01 19.99 -26.64
C ARG A 164 -16.65 21.34 -26.91
N GLU A 165 -17.74 21.66 -26.19
CA GLU A 165 -18.50 22.90 -26.37
C GLU A 165 -18.02 24.06 -25.48
N LYS A 166 -17.03 23.81 -24.61
CA LYS A 166 -16.40 24.80 -23.71
C LYS A 166 -17.39 25.55 -22.81
N GLN A 167 -18.39 24.85 -22.28
CA GLN A 167 -19.29 25.44 -21.28
C GLN A 167 -18.54 25.77 -19.98
N SER A 168 -18.92 26.88 -19.34
CA SER A 168 -18.23 27.35 -18.12
C SER A 168 -18.58 26.49 -16.90
N LYS A 169 -17.56 25.93 -16.25
CA LYS A 169 -17.70 25.18 -14.98
C LYS A 169 -18.21 26.03 -13.81
N LEU A 170 -18.08 27.36 -13.87
CA LEU A 170 -18.64 28.27 -12.86
C LEU A 170 -20.18 28.26 -12.82
N LEU A 171 -20.83 27.74 -13.87
CA LEU A 171 -22.28 27.63 -13.95
C LEU A 171 -22.84 26.34 -13.33
N ILE A 172 -21.97 25.44 -12.86
CA ILE A 172 -22.36 24.17 -12.24
C ILE A 172 -22.57 24.38 -10.73
N PRO A 173 -23.81 24.31 -10.22
CA PRO A 173 -24.07 24.57 -8.81
C PRO A 173 -23.60 23.42 -7.91
N ASP A 174 -23.58 22.19 -8.40
CA ASP A 174 -23.26 21.01 -7.60
C ASP A 174 -21.75 20.69 -7.59
N MET A 175 -21.21 20.35 -6.43
CA MET A 175 -19.78 20.12 -6.24
C MET A 175 -19.31 18.83 -6.93
N GLN A 176 -20.14 17.79 -6.95
CA GLN A 176 -19.79 16.49 -7.51
C GLN A 176 -19.58 16.57 -9.03
N THR A 177 -20.49 17.21 -9.76
CA THR A 177 -20.36 17.42 -11.21
C THR A 177 -19.21 18.37 -11.52
N ARG A 178 -18.94 19.37 -10.67
CA ARG A 178 -17.72 20.21 -10.80
C ARG A 178 -16.43 19.38 -10.75
N LEU A 179 -16.29 18.49 -9.77
CA LEU A 179 -15.14 17.59 -9.66
C LEU A 179 -15.07 16.61 -10.84
N GLN A 180 -16.21 16.12 -11.34
CA GLN A 180 -16.26 15.27 -12.53
C GLN A 180 -15.77 16.01 -13.78
N VAL A 181 -16.20 17.25 -13.99
CA VAL A 181 -15.74 18.10 -15.10
C VAL A 181 -14.25 18.41 -14.97
N GLU A 182 -13.77 18.70 -13.76
CA GLU A 182 -12.34 18.90 -13.50
C GLU A 182 -11.51 17.65 -13.85
N ALA A 183 -11.98 16.45 -13.48
CA ALA A 183 -11.33 15.20 -13.85
C ALA A 183 -11.26 15.02 -15.38
N LEU A 184 -12.34 15.36 -16.10
CA LEU A 184 -12.37 15.30 -17.56
C LEU A 184 -11.40 16.31 -18.20
N GLU A 185 -11.32 17.54 -17.67
CA GLU A 185 -10.38 18.57 -18.13
C GLU A 185 -8.92 18.12 -17.95
N ILE A 186 -8.59 17.53 -16.80
CA ILE A 186 -7.25 17.00 -16.53
C ILE A 186 -6.94 15.84 -17.48
N ILE A 187 -7.87 14.90 -17.66
CA ILE A 187 -7.69 13.73 -18.54
C ILE A 187 -7.46 14.14 -19.99
N ASP A 188 -8.23 15.11 -20.51
CA ASP A 188 -8.08 15.61 -21.88
C ASP A 188 -6.66 16.21 -22.10
N LYS A 189 -6.19 16.96 -21.10
CA LYS A 189 -4.89 17.66 -21.11
C LYS A 189 -3.70 16.82 -20.65
N LEU A 190 -3.90 15.53 -20.32
CA LEU A 190 -2.80 14.67 -19.88
C LEU A 190 -1.62 14.73 -20.85
N PRO A 191 -0.40 15.00 -20.35
CA PRO A 191 0.76 15.21 -21.20
C PRO A 191 1.16 13.91 -21.90
N ALA A 192 1.83 14.06 -23.06
CA ALA A 192 2.28 12.91 -23.84
C ALA A 192 3.41 12.13 -23.15
N THR A 193 4.14 12.75 -22.20
CA THR A 193 5.29 12.14 -21.54
C THR A 193 5.19 12.22 -20.02
N ILE A 194 5.77 11.23 -19.35
CA ILE A 194 5.80 11.13 -17.88
C ILE A 194 6.60 12.27 -17.23
N PRO A 195 7.79 12.66 -17.73
CA PRO A 195 8.51 13.79 -17.14
C PRO A 195 7.71 15.10 -17.11
N ASP A 196 6.80 15.30 -18.05
CA ASP A 196 5.94 16.49 -18.06
C ASP A 196 4.79 16.36 -17.06
N LEU A 197 4.27 15.14 -16.83
CA LEU A 197 3.31 14.87 -15.74
C LEU A 197 3.91 15.10 -14.34
N ASP A 198 5.20 14.81 -14.19
CA ASP A 198 5.93 14.97 -12.92
C ASP A 198 6.36 16.44 -12.66
N LYS A 199 6.30 17.33 -13.68
CA LYS A 199 6.62 18.77 -13.57
C LYS A 199 5.44 19.64 -13.14
N ASP A 200 4.20 19.18 -13.31
CA ASP A 200 3.02 19.98 -12.97
C ASP A 200 2.97 20.22 -11.45
N SER A 201 3.10 21.50 -11.10
CA SER A 201 3.02 22.02 -9.72
C SER A 201 1.63 21.77 -9.13
N PRO A 202 1.52 21.55 -7.80
CA PRO A 202 0.22 21.51 -7.13
C PRO A 202 -0.56 22.81 -7.36
N GLU A 203 -1.86 22.71 -7.62
CA GLU A 203 -2.75 23.88 -7.70
C GLU A 203 -2.88 24.55 -6.31
N PRO A 204 -3.06 25.88 -6.21
CA PRO A 204 -3.18 26.58 -4.93
C PRO A 204 -4.32 26.06 -4.02
N LEU A 205 -5.36 25.48 -4.61
CA LEU A 205 -6.47 24.86 -3.88
C LEU A 205 -6.07 23.53 -3.20
N ASP A 206 -5.12 22.78 -3.78
CA ASP A 206 -4.60 21.51 -3.26
C ASP A 206 -3.66 21.71 -2.05
N MET A 207 -3.02 22.89 -1.94
CA MET A 207 -2.16 23.22 -0.79
C MET A 207 -2.96 23.59 0.46
N LEU A 208 -4.17 24.12 0.31
CA LEU A 208 -5.01 24.58 1.42
C LEU A 208 -5.90 23.49 2.02
N SER A 209 -6.20 22.42 1.27
CA SER A 209 -7.04 21.33 1.77
C SER A 209 -6.25 20.25 2.52
N GLY A 210 -4.93 20.17 2.34
CA GLY A 210 -4.11 19.03 2.84
C GLY A 210 -4.60 17.66 2.33
N ASP A 211 -5.56 17.67 1.39
CA ASP A 211 -6.41 16.56 1.03
C ASP A 211 -6.48 16.47 -0.49
N ARG A 212 -5.85 15.39 -0.98
CA ARG A 212 -6.18 14.59 -2.17
C ARG A 212 -6.70 15.37 -3.38
N SER A 213 -5.85 15.50 -4.40
CA SER A 213 -6.23 16.16 -5.65
C SER A 213 -6.81 15.19 -6.68
N VAL A 214 -7.65 15.69 -7.59
CA VAL A 214 -8.15 14.93 -8.75
C VAL A 214 -6.97 14.40 -9.58
N MET A 215 -5.90 15.20 -9.71
CA MET A 215 -4.65 14.79 -10.34
C MET A 215 -3.98 13.63 -9.60
N GLY A 216 -3.93 13.64 -8.26
CA GLY A 216 -3.41 12.54 -7.45
C GLY A 216 -4.15 11.23 -7.69
N VAL A 217 -5.49 11.28 -7.79
CA VAL A 217 -6.29 10.10 -8.14
C VAL A 217 -5.99 9.61 -9.57
N ILE A 218 -5.80 10.51 -10.53
CA ILE A 218 -5.40 10.14 -11.90
C ILE A 218 -4.00 9.51 -11.91
N LYS A 219 -3.04 10.05 -11.15
CA LYS A 219 -1.70 9.47 -10.97
C LYS A 219 -1.79 8.06 -10.38
N PHE A 220 -2.61 7.86 -9.35
CA PHE A 220 -2.89 6.54 -8.79
C PHE A 220 -3.43 5.55 -9.84
N ILE A 221 -4.40 5.98 -10.66
CA ILE A 221 -4.96 5.14 -11.74
C ILE A 221 -3.87 4.76 -12.75
N LEU A 222 -3.10 5.73 -13.21
CA LEU A 222 -2.02 5.51 -14.18
C LEU A 222 -0.93 4.58 -13.62
N GLN A 223 -0.64 4.68 -12.32
CA GLN A 223 0.27 3.77 -11.62
C GLN A 223 -0.22 2.32 -11.69
N ASN A 224 -1.54 2.09 -11.63
CA ASN A 224 -2.13 0.76 -11.69
C ASN A 224 -2.06 0.09 -13.08
N PHE A 225 -1.57 0.79 -14.11
CA PHE A 225 -1.22 0.19 -15.41
C PHE A 225 0.25 -0.26 -15.50
N GLN A 226 1.05 0.02 -14.48
CA GLN A 226 2.47 -0.32 -14.47
C GLN A 226 2.71 -1.77 -14.01
N TYR A 227 3.89 -2.28 -14.36
CA TYR A 227 4.44 -3.49 -13.74
C TYR A 227 4.83 -3.20 -12.29
N ARG A 228 4.63 -4.15 -11.38
CA ARG A 228 4.99 -4.00 -9.96
C ARG A 228 6.49 -3.76 -9.78
N TYR A 229 7.32 -4.38 -10.61
CA TYR A 229 8.76 -4.09 -10.65
C TYR A 229 9.07 -2.62 -10.98
N VAL A 230 8.34 -2.02 -11.93
CA VAL A 230 8.49 -0.59 -12.27
C VAL A 230 8.04 0.29 -11.09
N ASN A 231 6.98 -0.10 -10.38
CA ASN A 231 6.49 0.60 -9.19
C ASN A 231 7.54 0.62 -8.07
N ILE A 232 8.20 -0.51 -7.79
CA ILE A 232 9.29 -0.56 -6.80
C ILE A 232 10.42 0.38 -7.19
N GLN A 233 10.80 0.39 -8.47
CA GLN A 233 11.87 1.27 -8.92
C GLN A 233 11.49 2.74 -8.76
N GLN A 234 10.26 3.10 -9.12
CA GLN A 234 9.74 4.45 -8.93
C GLN A 234 9.76 4.84 -7.45
N TYR A 235 9.24 4.00 -6.54
CA TYR A 235 9.31 4.21 -5.10
C TYR A 235 10.74 4.52 -4.65
N LEU A 236 11.70 3.69 -5.05
CA LEU A 236 13.09 3.84 -4.65
C LEU A 236 13.67 5.15 -5.20
N ARG A 237 13.33 5.55 -6.44
CA ARG A 237 13.77 6.85 -6.99
C ARG A 237 13.17 8.03 -6.23
N THR A 238 11.92 7.89 -5.79
CA THR A 238 11.19 8.93 -5.09
C THR A 238 11.82 9.23 -3.74
N PHE A 239 12.23 8.21 -2.98
CA PHE A 239 12.70 8.41 -1.60
C PHE A 239 14.21 8.30 -1.40
N ASN A 240 14.96 7.62 -2.28
CA ASN A 240 16.41 7.47 -2.09
C ASN A 240 17.17 8.58 -2.83
N VAL A 241 17.51 9.63 -2.09
CA VAL A 241 18.42 10.69 -2.53
C VAL A 241 19.86 10.36 -2.09
N PRO A 242 20.85 10.31 -3.01
CA PRO A 242 22.25 10.04 -2.69
C PRO A 242 22.82 10.90 -1.56
N GLY A 243 23.51 10.26 -0.60
CA GLY A 243 24.19 10.94 0.51
C GLY A 243 23.30 11.36 1.68
N VAL A 244 22.00 11.09 1.63
CA VAL A 244 21.01 11.35 2.69
C VAL A 244 20.50 10.01 3.26
N ARG A 245 19.52 10.02 4.17
CA ARG A 245 18.78 8.82 4.60
C ARG A 245 18.09 8.17 3.39
N MET A 246 18.27 6.85 3.23
CA MET A 246 17.67 6.04 2.16
C MET A 246 16.84 4.91 2.75
N VAL A 247 15.80 4.48 2.04
CA VAL A 247 15.03 3.26 2.31
C VAL A 247 15.86 2.03 1.91
N ASP A 248 16.13 1.21 2.92
CA ASP A 248 16.97 0.01 2.86
C ASP A 248 16.15 -1.27 2.63
N LEU A 249 14.94 -1.33 3.19
CA LEU A 249 14.01 -2.45 3.06
C LEU A 249 12.57 -1.93 2.96
N LEU A 250 11.82 -2.46 2.00
CA LEU A 250 10.38 -2.26 1.86
C LEU A 250 9.62 -3.50 2.33
N MET A 251 8.52 -3.30 3.05
CA MET A 251 7.62 -4.39 3.44
C MET A 251 6.22 -4.23 2.85
N PRO A 252 6.03 -4.48 1.53
CA PRO A 252 4.76 -4.26 0.87
C PRO A 252 3.66 -5.21 1.35
N SER A 253 2.50 -4.65 1.65
CA SER A 253 1.31 -5.38 2.07
C SER A 253 0.44 -5.80 0.88
N MET A 254 0.10 -7.08 0.79
CA MET A 254 -0.93 -7.58 -0.13
C MET A 254 -2.29 -7.61 0.54
N VAL A 255 -3.39 -7.53 -0.22
CA VAL A 255 -4.75 -7.62 0.33
C VAL A 255 -5.62 -8.53 -0.55
N ASP A 256 -6.35 -9.44 0.08
CA ASP A 256 -7.35 -10.28 -0.58
C ASP A 256 -8.76 -9.68 -0.41
N TYR A 257 -9.27 -9.08 -1.48
CA TYR A 257 -10.59 -8.47 -1.52
C TYR A 257 -11.70 -9.42 -2.01
N SER A 258 -11.35 -10.54 -2.67
CA SER A 258 -12.28 -11.27 -3.54
C SER A 258 -13.57 -11.70 -2.82
N TRP A 259 -13.47 -12.24 -1.61
CA TRP A 259 -14.62 -12.78 -0.89
C TRP A 259 -15.53 -11.72 -0.29
N TRP A 260 -14.96 -10.64 0.25
CA TRP A 260 -15.69 -9.61 0.98
C TRP A 260 -16.46 -8.65 0.07
N ILE A 261 -15.91 -8.34 -1.12
CA ILE A 261 -16.52 -7.35 -2.02
C ILE A 261 -16.87 -7.87 -3.41
N SER A 262 -16.37 -9.06 -3.80
CA SER A 262 -16.59 -9.64 -5.13
C SER A 262 -17.15 -11.08 -5.11
N LYS A 263 -17.71 -11.51 -3.96
CA LYS A 263 -18.35 -12.83 -3.81
C LYS A 263 -17.45 -14.03 -4.15
N GLY A 264 -16.14 -13.89 -3.95
CA GLY A 264 -15.14 -14.92 -4.23
C GLY A 264 -14.71 -14.98 -5.69
N LYS A 265 -15.15 -14.03 -6.55
CA LYS A 265 -14.68 -13.95 -7.94
C LYS A 265 -13.16 -13.73 -7.96
N PRO A 266 -12.43 -14.46 -8.83
CA PRO A 266 -11.01 -14.25 -8.98
C PRO A 266 -10.73 -12.89 -9.63
N THR A 267 -9.58 -12.34 -9.29
CA THR A 267 -8.97 -11.19 -9.96
C THR A 267 -8.28 -11.65 -11.24
N ALA A 268 -7.91 -10.70 -12.12
CA ALA A 268 -7.22 -11.05 -13.38
C ALA A 268 -5.86 -11.72 -13.11
N THR A 269 -5.19 -11.34 -12.02
CA THR A 269 -4.02 -12.04 -11.49
C THR A 269 -4.41 -12.78 -10.22
N SER A 270 -4.30 -14.11 -10.21
CA SER A 270 -4.61 -14.95 -9.04
C SER A 270 -3.70 -14.63 -7.85
N LEU A 271 -4.14 -14.89 -6.62
CA LEU A 271 -3.31 -14.65 -5.42
C LEU A 271 -2.02 -15.48 -5.44
N GLU A 272 -2.09 -16.71 -5.94
CA GLU A 272 -0.92 -17.58 -6.12
C GLU A 272 0.08 -16.96 -7.09
N THR A 273 -0.40 -16.43 -8.23
CA THR A 273 0.45 -15.71 -9.19
C THR A 273 1.00 -14.42 -8.57
N GLN A 274 0.22 -13.69 -7.77
CA GLN A 274 0.71 -12.50 -7.06
C GLN A 274 1.86 -12.85 -6.11
N VAL A 275 1.74 -13.94 -5.33
CA VAL A 275 2.81 -14.44 -4.45
C VAL A 275 4.07 -14.77 -5.25
N GLN A 276 3.94 -15.44 -6.40
CA GLN A 276 5.07 -15.75 -7.29
C GLN A 276 5.73 -14.49 -7.87
N VAL A 277 4.94 -13.47 -8.22
CA VAL A 277 5.49 -12.19 -8.67
C VAL A 277 6.30 -11.55 -7.52
N MET A 278 5.74 -11.47 -6.32
CA MET A 278 6.42 -10.88 -5.15
C MET A 278 7.72 -11.62 -4.78
N GLU A 279 7.77 -12.95 -4.95
CA GLU A 279 8.99 -13.73 -4.84
C GLU A 279 10.07 -13.24 -5.82
N GLN A 280 9.72 -13.14 -7.11
CA GLN A 280 10.64 -12.67 -8.14
C GLN A 280 11.09 -11.22 -7.92
N LEU A 281 10.19 -10.36 -7.44
CA LEU A 281 10.54 -8.98 -7.06
C LEU A 281 11.54 -8.96 -5.89
N SER A 282 11.36 -9.83 -4.89
CA SER A 282 12.30 -9.98 -3.78
C SER A 282 13.69 -10.40 -4.27
N ILE A 283 13.76 -11.34 -5.21
CA ILE A 283 15.02 -11.83 -5.80
C ILE A 283 15.70 -10.73 -6.63
N LEU A 284 14.96 -10.12 -7.56
CA LEU A 284 15.52 -9.15 -8.51
C LEU A 284 15.90 -7.82 -7.89
N THR A 285 15.31 -7.47 -6.75
CA THR A 285 15.72 -6.33 -5.93
C THR A 285 16.86 -6.66 -4.97
N GLY A 286 17.35 -7.90 -4.97
CA GLY A 286 18.42 -8.37 -4.10
C GLY A 286 18.02 -8.38 -2.62
N GLY A 287 16.76 -8.70 -2.31
CA GLY A 287 16.22 -8.74 -0.95
C GLY A 287 15.91 -7.36 -0.36
N ARG A 288 15.75 -6.31 -1.18
CA ARG A 288 15.33 -4.97 -0.73
C ARG A 288 13.83 -4.82 -0.51
N MET A 289 13.06 -5.84 -0.84
CA MET A 289 11.65 -5.91 -0.49
C MET A 289 11.28 -7.33 -0.05
N HIS A 290 10.39 -7.43 0.94
CA HIS A 290 9.76 -8.69 1.35
C HIS A 290 8.29 -8.45 1.72
N GLY A 291 7.37 -9.15 1.05
CA GLY A 291 5.93 -8.87 1.19
C GLY A 291 5.31 -9.39 2.48
N PHE A 292 4.18 -8.81 2.86
CA PHE A 292 3.20 -9.41 3.77
C PHE A 292 2.11 -10.11 2.96
N VAL A 293 1.94 -11.42 3.17
CA VAL A 293 0.97 -12.26 2.44
C VAL A 293 -0.43 -12.00 2.99
N PRO A 294 -1.49 -11.90 2.17
CA PRO A 294 -2.82 -11.61 2.71
C PRO A 294 -3.42 -12.86 3.35
N PHE A 295 -4.07 -12.68 4.50
CA PHE A 295 -4.96 -13.71 5.05
C PHE A 295 -6.41 -13.21 5.08
N CYS A 296 -7.30 -13.99 4.48
CA CYS A 296 -8.73 -13.74 4.45
C CYS A 296 -9.46 -14.86 5.20
N PRO A 297 -9.99 -14.60 6.41
CA PRO A 297 -10.69 -15.65 7.17
C PRO A 297 -11.94 -16.13 6.44
N LEU A 298 -12.63 -15.27 5.68
CA LEU A 298 -13.78 -15.69 4.89
C LEU A 298 -13.41 -16.63 3.74
N ARG A 299 -12.23 -16.46 3.13
CA ARG A 299 -11.69 -17.42 2.15
C ARG A 299 -11.41 -18.77 2.81
N GLU A 300 -10.82 -18.76 3.99
CA GLU A 300 -10.52 -19.99 4.73
C GLU A 300 -11.80 -20.75 5.11
N VAL A 301 -12.83 -20.02 5.58
CA VAL A 301 -14.17 -20.60 5.81
C VAL A 301 -14.80 -21.08 4.49
N ALA A 302 -14.64 -20.34 3.40
CA ALA A 302 -15.13 -20.78 2.10
C ALA A 302 -14.45 -22.09 1.66
N PHE A 303 -13.14 -22.23 1.89
CA PHE A 303 -12.38 -23.44 1.59
C PHE A 303 -12.89 -24.64 2.40
N SER A 304 -13.03 -24.50 3.73
CA SER A 304 -13.53 -25.59 4.59
C SER A 304 -14.95 -26.04 4.23
N LYS A 305 -15.75 -25.16 3.62
CA LYS A 305 -17.11 -25.46 3.13
C LYS A 305 -17.17 -25.87 1.65
N GLY A 306 -16.04 -26.09 0.99
CA GLY A 306 -15.97 -26.48 -0.43
C GLY A 306 -16.45 -25.39 -1.41
N LYS A 307 -16.41 -24.12 -1.00
CA LYS A 307 -16.77 -22.94 -1.80
C LYS A 307 -15.57 -22.25 -2.44
N SER A 308 -14.36 -22.47 -1.90
CA SER A 308 -13.09 -22.02 -2.46
C SER A 308 -12.23 -23.23 -2.82
N ALA A 309 -11.53 -23.16 -3.94
CA ALA A 309 -10.48 -24.15 -4.27
C ALA A 309 -9.17 -23.87 -3.52
N THR A 310 -9.02 -22.65 -2.97
CA THR A 310 -7.78 -22.18 -2.35
C THR A 310 -7.99 -21.91 -0.87
N SER A 311 -7.14 -22.50 -0.03
CA SER A 311 -7.03 -22.19 1.39
C SER A 311 -6.23 -20.90 1.57
N SER A 312 -6.72 -20.01 2.43
CA SER A 312 -5.98 -18.80 2.78
C SER A 312 -4.81 -19.12 3.71
N PHE A 313 -4.98 -20.13 4.58
CA PHE A 313 -3.92 -20.55 5.51
C PHE A 313 -2.77 -21.25 4.78
N ASP A 314 -3.06 -22.16 3.84
CA ASP A 314 -2.01 -22.84 3.06
C ASP A 314 -1.23 -21.87 2.16
N LEU A 315 -1.90 -20.82 1.64
CA LEU A 315 -1.21 -19.73 0.92
C LEU A 315 -0.24 -18.99 1.83
N VAL A 316 -0.64 -18.68 3.07
CA VAL A 316 0.21 -18.02 4.07
C VAL A 316 1.45 -18.86 4.38
N GLN A 317 1.28 -20.15 4.65
CA GLN A 317 2.41 -21.03 4.98
C GLN A 317 3.42 -21.09 3.84
N ARG A 318 2.96 -21.37 2.61
CA ARG A 318 3.84 -21.42 1.44
C ARG A 318 4.53 -20.10 1.17
N ALA A 319 3.82 -18.97 1.28
CA ALA A 319 4.41 -17.66 1.05
C ALA A 319 5.59 -17.38 2.00
N LEU A 320 5.42 -17.72 3.30
CA LEU A 320 6.42 -17.50 4.34
C LEU A 320 7.59 -18.50 4.26
N GLU A 321 7.32 -19.75 3.94
CA GLU A 321 8.30 -20.84 3.95
C GLU A 321 9.08 -20.93 2.63
N GLU A 322 8.46 -20.60 1.49
CA GLU A 322 9.01 -20.89 0.17
C GLU A 322 9.28 -19.66 -0.69
N HIS A 323 8.53 -18.57 -0.49
CA HIS A 323 8.52 -17.40 -1.40
C HIS A 323 9.11 -16.12 -0.78
N GLY A 324 9.74 -16.23 0.40
CA GLY A 324 10.46 -15.12 1.02
C GLY A 324 9.57 -14.02 1.59
N PHE A 325 8.32 -14.31 1.97
CA PHE A 325 7.48 -13.32 2.65
C PHE A 325 7.93 -13.06 4.09
N ILE A 326 7.80 -11.82 4.55
CA ILE A 326 8.25 -11.40 5.88
C ILE A 326 7.21 -11.66 6.97
N GLY A 327 5.91 -11.62 6.61
CA GLY A 327 4.80 -11.71 7.55
C GLY A 327 3.44 -11.84 6.89
N VAL A 328 2.38 -11.65 7.67
CA VAL A 328 0.97 -11.72 7.22
C VAL A 328 0.28 -10.36 7.29
N LYS A 329 -0.53 -10.01 6.28
CA LYS A 329 -1.41 -8.84 6.28
C LYS A 329 -2.83 -9.24 6.63
N LEU A 330 -3.42 -8.54 7.60
CA LEU A 330 -4.85 -8.60 7.90
C LEU A 330 -5.53 -7.27 7.55
N TYR A 331 -6.75 -7.37 7.02
CA TYR A 331 -7.56 -6.21 6.65
C TYR A 331 -8.98 -6.30 7.27
N PRO A 332 -9.09 -6.15 8.61
CA PRO A 332 -10.37 -6.16 9.33
C PRO A 332 -11.51 -5.32 8.71
N PRO A 333 -11.28 -4.08 8.21
CA PRO A 333 -12.38 -3.26 7.71
C PRO A 333 -13.06 -3.82 6.45
N MET A 334 -12.57 -4.94 5.89
CA MET A 334 -13.29 -5.71 4.86
C MET A 334 -14.50 -6.49 5.36
N GLY A 335 -14.60 -6.80 6.66
CA GLY A 335 -15.80 -7.45 7.19
C GLY A 335 -15.60 -8.45 8.34
N PHE A 336 -14.43 -8.46 8.98
CA PHE A 336 -14.17 -9.29 10.15
C PHE A 336 -13.46 -8.49 11.24
N ALA A 337 -13.77 -8.75 12.51
CA ALA A 337 -12.97 -8.28 13.64
C ALA A 337 -11.73 -9.16 13.81
N ALA A 338 -10.67 -8.63 14.44
CA ALA A 338 -9.48 -9.41 14.76
C ALA A 338 -9.80 -10.64 15.64
N LEU A 339 -10.72 -10.50 16.58
CA LEU A 339 -11.36 -11.60 17.30
C LEU A 339 -12.68 -11.10 17.90
N GLY A 340 -13.59 -12.01 18.23
CA GLY A 340 -14.91 -11.67 18.79
C GLY A 340 -16.00 -11.54 17.73
N ASN A 341 -15.78 -12.13 16.55
CA ASN A 341 -16.79 -12.19 15.50
C ASN A 341 -18.02 -12.98 15.98
N GLN A 342 -17.86 -14.05 16.76
CA GLN A 342 -18.99 -14.75 17.35
C GLN A 342 -19.86 -13.83 18.22
N TYR A 343 -19.23 -13.04 19.08
CA TYR A 343 -19.93 -12.08 19.93
C TYR A 343 -20.72 -11.04 19.12
N ILE A 344 -20.14 -10.56 18.01
CA ILE A 344 -20.82 -9.65 17.08
C ILE A 344 -22.05 -10.34 16.48
N GLN A 345 -21.93 -11.62 16.09
CA GLN A 345 -23.06 -12.39 15.56
C GLN A 345 -24.17 -12.58 16.59
N ASP A 346 -23.81 -12.93 17.81
CA ASP A 346 -24.78 -13.18 18.88
C ASP A 346 -25.55 -11.90 19.22
N ALA A 347 -24.88 -10.74 19.17
CA ALA A 347 -25.50 -9.43 19.38
C ALA A 347 -26.31 -8.93 18.17
N GLU A 348 -25.83 -9.18 16.95
CA GLU A 348 -26.47 -8.78 15.69
C GLU A 348 -26.48 -9.98 14.71
N PRO A 349 -27.48 -10.88 14.80
CA PRO A 349 -27.54 -12.09 13.96
C PRO A 349 -27.50 -11.84 12.45
N ASP A 350 -27.92 -10.63 12.03
CA ASP A 350 -27.98 -10.22 10.65
C ASP A 350 -26.76 -9.39 10.20
N PHE A 351 -25.71 -9.27 11.02
CA PHE A 351 -24.54 -8.42 10.74
C PHE A 351 -23.91 -8.70 9.36
N TRP A 352 -23.82 -9.97 8.96
CA TRP A 352 -23.32 -10.41 7.65
C TRP A 352 -24.41 -10.69 6.60
N ARG A 353 -25.70 -10.40 6.86
CA ARG A 353 -26.76 -10.43 5.84
C ARG A 353 -26.66 -9.21 4.93
N ARG A 354 -25.64 -9.19 4.08
CA ARG A 354 -25.35 -8.10 3.15
C ARG A 354 -25.53 -8.56 1.71
N ARG A 355 -26.26 -7.78 0.90
CA ARG A 355 -26.55 -8.10 -0.53
C ARG A 355 -25.30 -8.35 -1.40
N TRP A 356 -24.17 -7.75 -1.02
CA TRP A 356 -22.91 -7.87 -1.75
C TRP A 356 -22.09 -9.10 -1.34
N LEU A 357 -22.42 -9.77 -0.24
CA LEU A 357 -21.78 -11.02 0.17
C LEU A 357 -22.40 -12.23 -0.57
N PRO A 358 -21.69 -13.38 -0.66
CA PRO A 358 -22.25 -14.60 -1.21
C PRO A 358 -23.49 -15.08 -0.44
N GLU A 359 -24.43 -15.73 -1.13
CA GLU A 359 -25.65 -16.25 -0.51
C GLU A 359 -25.36 -17.26 0.60
N TRP A 360 -24.36 -18.13 0.41
CA TRP A 360 -24.00 -19.14 1.42
C TRP A 360 -23.52 -18.52 2.74
N VAL A 361 -22.93 -17.30 2.69
CA VAL A 361 -22.51 -16.57 3.90
C VAL A 361 -23.73 -16.19 4.73
N GLN A 362 -24.80 -15.76 4.07
CA GLN A 362 -26.07 -15.37 4.71
C GLN A 362 -26.81 -16.57 5.32
N ASN A 363 -26.51 -17.78 4.84
CA ASN A 363 -27.08 -19.04 5.30
C ASN A 363 -26.14 -19.84 6.22
N THR A 364 -25.05 -19.22 6.72
CA THR A 364 -24.11 -19.85 7.65
C THR A 364 -24.39 -19.31 9.07
N PRO A 365 -25.15 -20.04 9.92
CA PRO A 365 -25.60 -19.52 11.22
C PRO A 365 -24.47 -19.33 12.23
N ASP A 366 -23.34 -20.01 12.08
CA ASP A 366 -22.16 -19.97 12.96
C ASP A 366 -20.96 -19.24 12.34
N LEU A 367 -21.19 -18.38 11.34
CA LEU A 367 -20.13 -17.68 10.60
C LEU A 367 -19.14 -16.95 11.52
N GLY A 368 -19.61 -16.23 12.53
CA GLY A 368 -18.76 -15.48 13.45
C GLY A 368 -17.78 -16.38 14.18
N LYS A 369 -18.25 -17.54 14.66
CA LYS A 369 -17.39 -18.55 15.27
C LYS A 369 -16.36 -19.10 14.28
N LEU A 370 -16.78 -19.42 13.06
CA LEU A 370 -15.89 -19.96 12.01
C LEU A 370 -14.79 -18.95 11.62
N LEU A 371 -15.11 -17.65 11.58
CA LEU A 371 -14.14 -16.59 11.36
C LEU A 371 -13.13 -16.51 12.51
N ASP A 372 -13.59 -16.54 13.76
CA ASP A 372 -12.73 -16.54 14.94
C ASP A 372 -11.81 -17.79 14.97
N ASP A 373 -12.32 -18.97 14.64
CA ASP A 373 -11.53 -20.20 14.59
C ASP A 373 -10.43 -20.13 13.52
N ALA A 374 -10.74 -19.61 12.33
CA ALA A 374 -9.76 -19.40 11.27
C ALA A 374 -8.66 -18.41 11.69
N LEU A 375 -9.03 -17.32 12.37
CA LEU A 375 -8.10 -16.31 12.87
C LEU A 375 -7.23 -16.86 14.02
N ARG A 376 -7.80 -17.61 14.96
CA ARG A 376 -7.04 -18.28 16.03
C ARG A 376 -5.99 -19.22 15.47
N ARG A 377 -6.32 -20.00 14.42
CA ARG A 377 -5.35 -20.87 13.74
C ARG A 377 -4.19 -20.06 13.16
N LEU A 378 -4.47 -18.92 12.55
CA LEU A 378 -3.43 -18.00 12.08
C LEU A 378 -2.58 -17.45 13.24
N TYR A 379 -3.20 -16.96 14.30
CA TYR A 379 -2.49 -16.34 15.43
C TYR A 379 -1.60 -17.33 16.17
N ASP A 380 -2.07 -18.56 16.36
CA ASP A 380 -1.25 -19.63 16.95
C ASP A 380 0.01 -19.89 16.11
N TYR A 381 -0.17 -20.04 14.79
CA TYR A 381 0.95 -20.19 13.85
C TYR A 381 1.91 -18.99 13.94
N CYS A 382 1.39 -17.77 13.87
CA CYS A 382 2.22 -16.57 13.88
C CYS A 382 3.00 -16.39 15.19
N GLN A 383 2.40 -16.64 16.36
CA GLN A 383 3.15 -16.55 17.63
C GLN A 383 4.18 -17.67 17.75
N LYS A 384 3.87 -18.87 17.27
CA LYS A 384 4.74 -20.05 17.37
C LYS A 384 5.98 -19.93 16.49
N HIS A 385 5.83 -19.29 15.32
CA HIS A 385 6.88 -19.14 14.32
C HIS A 385 7.41 -17.70 14.22
N GLY A 386 7.07 -16.84 15.20
CA GLY A 386 7.59 -15.49 15.31
C GLY A 386 7.27 -14.60 14.11
N VAL A 387 6.19 -14.91 13.39
CA VAL A 387 5.76 -14.25 12.16
C VAL A 387 5.04 -12.95 12.53
N PRO A 388 5.51 -11.78 12.04
CA PRO A 388 4.84 -10.51 12.27
C PRO A 388 3.53 -10.40 11.50
N ILE A 389 2.53 -9.77 12.13
CA ILE A 389 1.27 -9.41 11.49
C ILE A 389 1.22 -7.90 11.28
N MET A 390 1.05 -7.49 10.03
CA MET A 390 0.64 -6.15 9.68
C MET A 390 -0.89 -6.11 9.67
N ALA A 391 -1.52 -5.34 10.55
CA ALA A 391 -2.96 -5.16 10.59
C ALA A 391 -3.36 -3.77 10.08
N HIS A 392 -4.26 -3.69 9.10
CA HIS A 392 -4.90 -2.42 8.80
C HIS A 392 -5.86 -2.06 9.94
N THR A 393 -5.55 -0.99 10.69
CA THR A 393 -6.37 -0.55 11.83
C THR A 393 -7.11 0.77 11.61
N GLY A 394 -6.90 1.42 10.46
CA GLY A 394 -7.65 2.61 10.08
C GLY A 394 -9.14 2.33 9.87
N LEU A 395 -10.00 3.26 10.27
CA LEU A 395 -11.45 3.22 10.01
C LEU A 395 -11.79 3.63 8.57
N SER A 396 -11.01 3.13 7.62
CA SER A 396 -11.03 3.56 6.23
C SER A 396 -11.25 2.38 5.29
N ASN A 397 -11.52 2.65 4.01
CA ASN A 397 -11.52 1.65 2.93
C ASN A 397 -12.36 0.37 3.14
N GLY A 398 -13.31 0.33 4.08
CA GLY A 398 -14.31 -0.73 4.19
C GLY A 398 -15.57 -0.48 3.36
N PRO A 399 -16.35 -1.54 3.00
CA PRO A 399 -17.57 -1.40 2.20
C PRO A 399 -18.77 -0.82 2.95
N SER A 400 -18.66 -0.65 4.27
CA SER A 400 -19.67 0.01 5.11
C SER A 400 -19.04 0.51 6.42
N MET A 401 -19.69 1.46 7.10
CA MET A 401 -19.21 1.92 8.41
C MET A 401 -19.20 0.79 9.47
N ALA A 402 -20.21 -0.08 9.45
CA ALA A 402 -20.26 -1.24 10.33
C ALA A 402 -19.02 -2.15 10.17
N PHE A 403 -18.56 -2.35 8.93
CA PHE A 403 -17.35 -3.13 8.66
C PHE A 403 -16.08 -2.36 9.02
N LYS A 404 -16.00 -1.05 8.75
CA LYS A 404 -14.86 -0.21 9.15
C LYS A 404 -14.61 -0.27 10.66
N ASN A 405 -15.67 -0.24 11.46
CA ASN A 405 -15.61 -0.32 12.92
C ASN A 405 -15.01 -1.64 13.46
N LEU A 406 -14.90 -2.69 12.63
CA LEU A 406 -14.25 -3.96 13.00
C LEU A 406 -12.74 -3.84 13.16
N ALA A 407 -12.14 -2.73 12.70
CA ALA A 407 -10.72 -2.44 12.85
C ALA A 407 -10.32 -1.94 14.25
N GLY A 408 -11.29 -1.69 15.15
CA GLY A 408 -11.05 -1.06 16.45
C GLY A 408 -10.19 -1.88 17.44
N SER A 409 -9.50 -1.19 18.34
CA SER A 409 -8.53 -1.77 19.29
C SER A 409 -9.13 -2.83 20.22
N LYS A 410 -10.41 -2.71 20.60
CA LYS A 410 -11.08 -3.67 21.49
C LYS A 410 -11.02 -5.12 21.02
N TYR A 411 -11.02 -5.35 19.70
CA TYR A 411 -10.92 -6.69 19.13
C TYR A 411 -9.48 -7.20 19.21
N TRP A 412 -8.50 -6.31 19.06
CA TRP A 412 -7.09 -6.62 19.25
C TRP A 412 -6.73 -6.88 20.71
N ALA A 413 -7.35 -6.19 21.66
CA ALA A 413 -7.19 -6.47 23.09
C ALA A 413 -7.52 -7.95 23.41
N CYS A 414 -8.56 -8.51 22.78
CA CYS A 414 -8.88 -9.94 22.90
C CYS A 414 -7.76 -10.82 22.33
N VAL A 415 -7.26 -10.50 21.13
CA VAL A 415 -6.16 -11.23 20.49
C VAL A 415 -4.90 -11.22 21.36
N LEU A 416 -4.47 -10.05 21.83
CA LEU A 416 -3.24 -9.91 22.62
C LEU A 416 -3.32 -10.63 23.96
N LYS A 417 -4.53 -10.73 24.55
CA LYS A 417 -4.77 -11.50 25.76
C LYS A 417 -4.66 -13.01 25.50
N GLU A 418 -5.18 -13.50 24.38
CA GLU A 418 -5.15 -14.92 24.01
C GLU A 418 -3.78 -15.35 23.45
N PHE A 419 -3.09 -14.45 22.75
CA PHE A 419 -1.81 -14.67 22.07
C PHE A 419 -0.76 -13.62 22.50
N PRO A 420 -0.25 -13.67 23.74
CA PRO A 420 0.59 -12.60 24.30
C PRO A 420 1.95 -12.45 23.61
N ARG A 421 2.41 -13.46 22.86
CA ARG A 421 3.67 -13.41 22.10
C ARG A 421 3.47 -12.97 20.64
N LEU A 422 2.25 -12.62 20.24
CA LEU A 422 1.96 -12.22 18.89
C LEU A 422 2.59 -10.84 18.58
N ARG A 423 3.36 -10.79 17.49
CA ARG A 423 3.92 -9.55 16.95
C ARG A 423 2.92 -8.90 16.02
N VAL A 424 2.44 -7.72 16.36
CA VAL A 424 1.45 -7.00 15.55
C VAL A 424 1.84 -5.54 15.37
N ASN A 425 1.68 -5.05 14.14
CA ASN A 425 1.71 -3.63 13.82
C ASN A 425 0.29 -3.14 13.51
N PHE A 426 -0.19 -2.17 14.28
CA PHE A 426 -1.45 -1.46 14.08
C PHE A 426 -1.27 -0.35 13.06
N GLY A 427 -1.58 -0.66 11.80
CA GLY A 427 -1.39 0.23 10.67
C GLY A 427 -2.24 1.48 10.71
N HIS A 428 -1.62 2.60 10.34
CA HIS A 428 -2.18 3.95 10.48
C HIS A 428 -2.43 4.35 11.94
N PHE A 429 -1.95 3.59 12.92
CA PHE A 429 -2.18 3.87 14.34
C PHE A 429 -3.67 4.10 14.70
N GLY A 430 -4.57 3.35 14.07
CA GLY A 430 -6.01 3.44 14.27
C GLY A 430 -6.78 4.37 13.31
N ASP A 431 -6.11 5.30 12.62
CA ASP A 431 -6.76 6.10 11.58
C ASP A 431 -5.76 6.69 10.56
N THR A 432 -6.19 6.91 9.33
CA THR A 432 -5.37 7.51 8.27
C THR A 432 -4.94 8.96 8.54
N SER A 433 -5.43 9.55 9.63
CA SER A 433 -5.00 10.84 10.17
C SER A 433 -5.16 10.84 11.68
N ILE A 434 -4.17 11.33 12.42
CA ILE A 434 -4.37 11.62 13.85
C ILE A 434 -5.00 13.00 14.09
N VAL A 435 -5.00 13.87 13.06
CA VAL A 435 -5.31 15.30 13.15
C VAL A 435 -6.73 15.64 12.68
N LYS A 436 -7.19 15.02 11.60
CA LYS A 436 -8.24 15.56 10.73
C LYS A 436 -9.64 15.69 11.36
N ASP A 437 -9.91 14.97 12.43
CA ASP A 437 -11.14 15.07 13.21
C ASP A 437 -10.89 15.44 14.69
N GLN A 438 -9.73 16.03 15.02
CA GLN A 438 -9.18 16.62 16.28
C GLN A 438 -9.44 15.93 17.64
N ARG A 439 -10.39 14.98 17.74
CA ARG A 439 -10.73 14.16 18.90
C ARG A 439 -10.83 12.69 18.54
N ALA A 440 -11.26 12.34 17.32
CA ALA A 440 -11.42 10.94 16.93
C ALA A 440 -10.07 10.25 16.65
N GLY A 441 -9.26 10.78 15.72
CA GLY A 441 -7.96 10.20 15.32
C GLY A 441 -6.99 10.02 16.49
N PHE A 442 -6.74 11.09 17.27
CA PHE A 442 -5.95 11.01 18.50
C PHE A 442 -6.48 9.96 19.49
N SER A 443 -7.80 9.89 19.73
CA SER A 443 -8.37 8.92 20.68
C SER A 443 -8.23 7.48 20.20
N LEU A 444 -8.28 7.24 18.88
CA LEU A 444 -8.04 5.93 18.28
C LEU A 444 -6.57 5.52 18.44
N ALA A 445 -5.63 6.42 18.16
CA ALA A 445 -4.21 6.20 18.40
C ALA A 445 -3.92 5.94 19.89
N GLU A 446 -4.53 6.72 20.78
CA GLU A 446 -4.44 6.49 22.23
C GLU A 446 -4.97 5.11 22.63
N ALA A 447 -6.09 4.67 22.05
CA ALA A 447 -6.67 3.36 22.31
C ALA A 447 -5.72 2.21 21.91
N PHE A 448 -5.02 2.33 20.78
CA PHE A 448 -4.00 1.34 20.40
C PHE A 448 -2.72 1.45 21.23
N ALA A 449 -2.30 2.65 21.59
CA ALA A 449 -1.17 2.87 22.49
C ALA A 449 -1.42 2.25 23.87
N LYS A 450 -2.68 2.22 24.34
CA LYS A 450 -3.08 1.56 25.59
C LYS A 450 -2.81 0.05 25.55
N GLU A 451 -2.98 -0.60 24.40
CA GLU A 451 -2.72 -2.03 24.21
C GLU A 451 -1.23 -2.41 24.20
N MET A 452 -0.30 -1.44 24.11
CA MET A 452 1.14 -1.69 24.17
C MET A 452 1.61 -1.79 25.63
N ASN A 453 2.17 -2.93 26.03
CA ASN A 453 2.62 -3.18 27.40
C ASN A 453 4.08 -3.66 27.44
N ALA A 454 4.76 -3.41 28.55
CA ALA A 454 6.19 -3.74 28.68
C ALA A 454 6.44 -5.26 28.82
N SER A 455 5.42 -6.02 29.20
CA SER A 455 5.42 -7.48 29.31
C SER A 455 3.98 -8.01 29.19
N GLY A 456 3.84 -9.27 28.77
CA GLY A 456 2.53 -9.93 28.67
C GLY A 456 1.71 -9.48 27.45
N PRO A 457 0.36 -9.42 27.53
CA PRO A 457 -0.48 -8.99 26.42
C PRO A 457 -0.03 -7.66 25.82
N GLY A 458 0.34 -7.66 24.53
CA GLY A 458 0.81 -6.46 23.83
C GLY A 458 2.29 -6.12 24.04
N GLU A 459 3.08 -7.05 24.59
CA GLU A 459 4.55 -6.93 24.65
C GLU A 459 5.20 -6.71 23.29
N PHE A 460 4.58 -7.22 22.23
CA PHE A 460 5.05 -7.09 20.85
C PHE A 460 4.05 -6.37 19.94
N ALA A 461 3.27 -5.45 20.53
CA ALA A 461 2.39 -4.55 19.78
C ALA A 461 3.13 -3.27 19.37
N TYR A 462 2.89 -2.84 18.13
CA TYR A 462 3.50 -1.68 17.46
C TYR A 462 2.42 -0.90 16.69
N ALA A 463 2.74 0.29 16.22
CA ALA A 463 1.91 1.05 15.28
C ALA A 463 2.78 1.74 14.23
N ASP A 464 2.22 2.05 13.06
CA ASP A 464 2.92 2.77 11.99
C ASP A 464 2.28 4.10 11.60
N ALA A 465 3.07 4.94 10.96
CA ALA A 465 2.67 6.24 10.42
C ALA A 465 2.17 6.16 8.96
N GLY A 466 1.71 4.99 8.49
CA GLY A 466 1.24 4.83 7.12
C GLY A 466 0.15 5.84 6.76
N PHE A 467 0.28 6.49 5.60
CA PHE A 467 -0.67 7.50 5.11
C PHE A 467 -0.77 8.79 5.94
N PHE A 468 0.18 9.11 6.83
CA PHE A 468 0.17 10.38 7.57
C PHE A 468 0.60 11.56 6.67
N THR A 469 -0.22 11.88 5.66
CA THR A 469 0.07 12.89 4.63
C THR A 469 0.12 14.31 5.17
N GLU A 470 -0.35 14.54 6.39
CA GLU A 470 -0.26 15.81 7.11
C GLU A 470 1.19 16.29 7.26
N VAL A 471 2.15 15.35 7.27
CA VAL A 471 3.57 15.64 7.31
C VAL A 471 4.03 16.46 6.10
N ILE A 472 3.46 16.22 4.92
CA ILE A 472 3.80 16.91 3.67
C ILE A 472 3.30 18.35 3.72
N SER A 473 2.13 18.56 4.32
CA SER A 473 1.53 19.89 4.49
C SER A 473 2.07 20.67 5.70
N ASP A 474 3.05 20.12 6.44
CA ASP A 474 3.64 20.73 7.64
C ASP A 474 2.58 21.14 8.69
N GLN A 475 1.54 20.31 8.88
CA GLN A 475 0.45 20.64 9.80
C GLN A 475 0.96 20.62 11.26
N PRO A 476 0.87 21.75 11.99
CA PRO A 476 1.42 21.85 13.34
C PRO A 476 0.76 20.89 14.33
N GLU A 477 -0.50 20.54 14.10
CA GLU A 477 -1.27 19.61 14.93
C GLU A 477 -0.66 18.20 14.94
N LEU A 478 -0.11 17.72 13.82
CA LEU A 478 0.55 16.40 13.74
C LEU A 478 1.69 16.32 14.77
N LYS A 479 2.53 17.36 14.82
CA LYS A 479 3.63 17.45 15.78
C LYS A 479 3.12 17.51 17.22
N ALA A 480 2.09 18.31 17.48
CA ALA A 480 1.50 18.47 18.82
C ALA A 480 0.90 17.15 19.34
N ASP A 481 0.16 16.44 18.49
CA ASP A 481 -0.48 15.16 18.84
C ASP A 481 0.55 14.05 19.04
N LEU A 482 1.58 13.97 18.20
CA LEU A 482 2.70 13.05 18.42
C LEU A 482 3.44 13.36 19.72
N GLN A 483 3.76 14.63 19.99
CA GLN A 483 4.38 15.03 21.26
C GLN A 483 3.53 14.58 22.47
N LYS A 484 2.21 14.77 22.39
CA LYS A 484 1.28 14.34 23.43
C LYS A 484 1.27 12.82 23.61
N LEU A 485 1.26 12.03 22.52
CA LEU A 485 1.33 10.57 22.59
C LEU A 485 2.68 10.07 23.15
N TYR A 486 3.79 10.70 22.78
CA TYR A 486 5.10 10.38 23.37
C TYR A 486 5.13 10.66 24.87
N ASN A 487 4.64 11.81 25.31
CA ASN A 487 4.57 12.16 26.74
C ASN A 487 3.65 11.19 27.50
N LEU A 488 2.48 10.85 26.94
CA LEU A 488 1.53 9.94 27.55
C LEU A 488 2.09 8.52 27.73
N THR A 489 2.88 8.05 26.76
CA THR A 489 3.42 6.68 26.76
C THR A 489 4.80 6.56 27.38
N ALA A 490 5.50 7.67 27.66
CA ALA A 490 6.84 7.66 28.26
C ALA A 490 6.95 6.81 29.55
N PRO A 491 5.99 6.85 30.50
CA PRO A 491 6.02 6.01 31.70
C PRO A 491 5.96 4.50 31.43
N LYS A 492 5.61 4.07 30.19
CA LYS A 492 5.53 2.65 29.81
C LYS A 492 6.89 2.00 29.50
N GLY A 493 8.00 2.73 29.62
CA GLY A 493 9.35 2.17 29.46
C GLY A 493 9.59 1.55 28.08
N SER A 494 9.87 0.24 28.03
CA SER A 494 10.08 -0.51 26.78
C SER A 494 8.84 -0.55 25.86
N ALA A 495 7.66 -0.24 26.38
CA ALA A 495 6.41 -0.13 25.63
C ALA A 495 6.00 1.31 25.33
N SER A 496 6.85 2.29 25.63
CA SER A 496 6.63 3.67 25.18
C SER A 496 6.61 3.75 23.65
N LEU A 497 5.90 4.76 23.12
CA LEU A 497 5.78 4.96 21.68
C LEU A 497 7.14 5.13 21.00
N ALA A 498 8.14 5.70 21.69
CA ALA A 498 9.52 5.82 21.20
C ALA A 498 10.11 4.48 20.75
N ASN A 499 9.69 3.37 21.35
CA ASN A 499 10.17 2.02 21.04
C ASN A 499 9.17 1.21 20.19
N ARG A 500 8.01 1.78 19.84
CA ARG A 500 6.86 1.06 19.26
C ARG A 500 6.25 1.70 18.01
N PHE A 501 6.67 2.92 17.65
CA PHE A 501 6.22 3.59 16.44
C PHE A 501 7.15 3.31 15.26
N LEU A 502 6.56 3.01 14.10
CA LEU A 502 7.23 2.56 12.88
C LEU A 502 7.02 3.57 11.74
N TYR A 503 8.06 3.79 10.96
CA TYR A 503 7.92 4.46 9.67
C TYR A 503 7.15 3.58 8.69
N GLY A 504 6.15 4.20 8.03
CA GLY A 504 5.30 3.60 7.03
C GLY A 504 4.83 4.66 6.05
N THR A 505 4.79 4.36 4.75
CA THR A 505 4.38 5.34 3.73
C THR A 505 2.94 5.18 3.27
N ASP A 506 2.44 3.94 3.27
CA ASP A 506 1.28 3.52 2.48
C ASP A 506 1.38 3.99 1.00
N TRP A 507 2.60 3.96 0.44
CA TRP A 507 3.01 4.76 -0.74
C TRP A 507 2.03 4.75 -1.90
N GLU A 508 1.56 3.58 -2.35
CA GLU A 508 0.68 3.52 -3.51
C GLU A 508 -0.64 4.25 -3.26
N MET A 509 -1.20 4.16 -2.05
CA MET A 509 -2.38 4.93 -1.66
C MET A 509 -2.03 6.42 -1.55
N SER A 510 -0.85 6.74 -1.00
CA SER A 510 -0.37 8.10 -0.78
C SER A 510 -0.01 8.86 -2.08
N LEU A 511 0.03 8.18 -3.24
CA LEU A 511 0.10 8.83 -4.56
C LEU A 511 -1.08 9.79 -4.83
N THR A 512 -2.16 9.64 -4.07
CA THR A 512 -3.31 10.54 -4.13
C THR A 512 -3.09 11.88 -3.44
N ALA A 513 -2.10 11.96 -2.55
CA ALA A 513 -1.65 13.23 -1.98
C ALA A 513 -0.78 14.00 -2.98
N SER A 514 -0.84 15.33 -2.91
CA SER A 514 0.11 16.18 -3.60
C SER A 514 1.51 15.99 -2.99
N SER A 515 2.56 16.16 -3.80
CA SER A 515 3.95 16.26 -3.33
C SER A 515 4.49 15.08 -2.51
N ILE A 516 3.99 13.85 -2.71
CA ILE A 516 4.45 12.64 -2.01
C ILE A 516 5.98 12.41 -2.01
N GLY A 517 6.71 13.00 -2.96
CA GLY A 517 8.17 12.93 -3.03
C GLY A 517 8.91 13.51 -1.82
N SER A 518 8.32 14.43 -1.05
CA SER A 518 8.95 14.99 0.15
C SER A 518 8.63 14.21 1.43
N TYR A 519 7.77 13.19 1.39
CA TYR A 519 7.26 12.50 2.58
C TYR A 519 8.36 11.98 3.53
N LEU A 520 9.43 11.36 3.00
CA LEU A 520 10.56 10.92 3.81
C LEU A 520 11.31 12.11 4.44
N SER A 521 11.63 13.14 3.65
CA SER A 521 12.36 14.31 4.15
C SER A 521 11.56 15.12 5.17
N ASP A 522 10.24 15.18 5.01
CA ASP A 522 9.35 15.91 5.91
C ASP A 522 9.20 15.17 7.23
N PHE A 523 9.13 13.84 7.21
CA PHE A 523 9.24 13.04 8.44
C PHE A 523 10.61 13.23 9.12
N MET A 524 11.70 13.31 8.35
CA MET A 524 13.02 13.58 8.93
C MET A 524 13.08 14.94 9.62
N LYS A 525 12.48 15.98 9.02
CA LYS A 525 12.32 17.30 9.63
C LYS A 525 11.50 17.21 10.92
N LEU A 526 10.31 16.61 10.86
CA LEU A 526 9.42 16.44 12.02
C LEU A 526 10.10 15.74 13.20
N PHE A 527 10.81 14.64 12.95
CA PHE A 527 11.48 13.90 14.03
C PHE A 527 12.67 14.66 14.60
N LYS A 528 13.42 15.40 13.78
CA LYS A 528 14.46 16.30 14.28
C LYS A 528 13.86 17.34 15.23
N GLU A 529 12.74 17.94 14.86
CA GLU A 529 12.07 18.93 15.70
C GLU A 529 11.50 18.33 16.99
N LEU A 530 11.01 17.08 16.96
CA LEU A 530 10.55 16.37 18.16
C LEU A 530 11.71 16.07 19.13
N GLU A 531 12.88 15.70 18.62
CA GLU A 531 14.09 15.43 19.42
C GLU A 531 14.63 16.69 20.13
N GLU A 532 14.39 17.87 19.57
CA GLU A 532 14.79 19.17 20.14
C GLU A 532 13.87 19.62 21.29
N LEU A 533 12.72 18.97 21.52
CA LEU A 533 11.76 19.36 22.56
C LEU A 533 12.24 19.03 23.98
N PRO A 534 12.28 20.02 24.91
CA PRO A 534 12.68 19.77 26.30
C PRO A 534 11.80 18.78 27.05
N SER A 535 10.54 18.62 26.66
CA SER A 535 9.62 17.66 27.28
C SER A 535 9.95 16.20 26.96
N LEU A 536 10.78 15.97 25.94
CA LEU A 536 11.19 14.64 25.49
C LEU A 536 12.69 14.40 25.77
N SER A 537 13.42 15.33 26.39
CA SER A 537 14.88 15.20 26.57
C SER A 537 15.25 14.14 27.64
N GLY A 538 15.56 12.94 27.19
CA GLY A 538 16.20 11.86 27.95
C GLY A 538 17.04 10.97 27.02
N GLU A 539 17.92 10.11 27.55
CA GLU A 539 18.79 9.23 26.75
C GLU A 539 18.02 8.34 25.75
N THR A 540 16.75 8.04 26.01
CA THR A 540 15.87 7.29 25.10
C THR A 540 15.43 8.05 23.86
N VAL A 541 15.52 9.39 23.85
CA VAL A 541 15.01 10.30 22.79
C VAL A 541 16.11 10.84 21.89
N THR A 542 17.38 10.81 22.30
CA THR A 542 18.54 11.17 21.43
C THR A 542 18.76 10.20 20.25
N THR A 543 17.87 9.21 20.08
CA THR A 543 17.84 8.24 18.99
C THR A 543 16.44 8.02 18.43
N LEU A 544 15.46 8.88 18.75
CA LEU A 544 14.05 8.71 18.39
C LEU A 544 13.86 8.53 16.88
N SER A 545 14.56 9.35 16.09
CA SER A 545 14.59 9.28 14.62
C SER A 545 15.04 7.89 14.15
N ASN A 546 16.16 7.37 14.66
CA ASN A 546 16.66 6.05 14.28
C ASN A 546 15.71 4.91 14.68
N LYS A 547 15.05 5.05 15.84
CA LYS A 547 14.04 4.09 16.29
C LYS A 547 12.84 4.04 15.37
N PHE A 548 12.27 5.20 15.05
CA PHE A 548 11.13 5.32 14.17
C PHE A 548 11.42 4.81 12.75
N PHE A 549 12.53 5.26 12.17
CA PHE A 549 12.85 4.92 10.78
C PHE A 549 13.32 3.47 10.60
N GLY A 550 13.92 2.82 11.60
CA GLY A 550 14.53 1.49 11.38
C GLY A 550 14.48 0.56 12.58
N ASP A 551 14.94 0.98 13.75
CA ASP A 551 15.23 0.03 14.83
C ASP A 551 13.96 -0.65 15.38
N ASN A 552 12.84 0.07 15.42
CA ASN A 552 11.57 -0.50 15.86
C ASN A 552 11.04 -1.52 14.84
N ALA A 553 11.23 -1.29 13.54
CA ALA A 553 10.83 -2.22 12.48
C ALA A 553 11.63 -3.52 12.53
N VAL A 554 12.93 -3.45 12.87
CA VAL A 554 13.79 -4.64 13.10
C VAL A 554 13.23 -5.51 14.22
N ARG A 555 12.86 -4.91 15.35
CA ARG A 555 12.30 -5.63 16.51
C ARG A 555 10.92 -6.21 16.20
N TYR A 556 10.05 -5.41 15.59
CA TYR A 556 8.71 -5.84 15.18
C TYR A 556 8.77 -7.04 14.23
N ALA A 557 9.57 -6.95 13.16
CA ALA A 557 9.61 -7.99 12.14
C ALA A 557 10.49 -9.19 12.53
N GLY A 558 11.24 -9.12 13.63
CA GLY A 558 12.11 -10.20 14.09
C GLY A 558 13.36 -10.38 13.20
N LEU A 559 13.96 -9.26 12.79
CA LEU A 559 15.05 -9.23 11.81
C LEU A 559 16.46 -9.27 12.42
N SER A 560 16.57 -9.17 13.74
CA SER A 560 17.85 -9.35 14.44
C SER A 560 18.42 -10.75 14.21
N ARG A 561 19.75 -10.88 14.31
CA ARG A 561 20.45 -12.15 14.14
C ARG A 561 19.85 -13.24 15.06
N GLY A 562 19.55 -14.40 14.49
CA GLY A 562 18.93 -15.53 15.20
C GLY A 562 17.41 -15.44 15.35
N GLY A 563 16.76 -14.34 14.94
CA GLY A 563 15.31 -14.25 14.88
C GLY A 563 14.71 -15.22 13.84
N GLU A 564 13.53 -15.76 14.11
CA GLU A 564 12.91 -16.77 13.23
C GLU A 564 12.61 -16.22 11.82
N THR A 565 12.12 -14.99 11.71
CA THR A 565 11.95 -14.32 10.42
C THR A 565 13.28 -14.12 9.71
N ARG A 566 14.31 -13.68 10.44
CA ARG A 566 15.67 -13.52 9.92
C ARG A 566 16.21 -14.83 9.33
N LEU A 567 16.02 -15.95 10.02
CA LEU A 567 16.44 -17.28 9.57
C LEU A 567 15.69 -17.73 8.31
N ARG A 568 14.37 -17.52 8.23
CA ARG A 568 13.59 -17.83 7.02
C ARG A 568 14.07 -17.03 5.81
N LEU A 569 14.32 -15.73 5.97
CA LEU A 569 14.83 -14.89 4.88
C LEU A 569 16.24 -15.30 4.45
N GLN A 570 17.11 -15.70 5.38
CA GLN A 570 18.43 -16.25 5.03
C GLN A 570 18.31 -17.54 4.22
N ALA A 571 17.46 -18.47 4.65
CA ALA A 571 17.22 -19.70 3.89
C ALA A 571 16.67 -19.42 2.48
N PHE A 572 15.78 -18.43 2.35
CA PHE A 572 15.31 -17.96 1.05
C PHE A 572 16.46 -17.39 0.20
N TYR A 573 17.31 -16.55 0.76
CA TYR A 573 18.46 -15.99 0.04
C TYR A 573 19.43 -17.07 -0.44
N ASP A 574 19.76 -18.04 0.43
CA ASP A 574 20.64 -19.15 0.11
C ASP A 574 20.05 -20.01 -1.01
N LYS A 575 18.75 -20.32 -0.94
CA LYS A 575 18.02 -21.08 -1.96
C LYS A 575 18.05 -20.42 -3.34
N HIS A 576 17.94 -19.09 -3.37
CA HIS A 576 17.83 -18.32 -4.62
C HIS A 576 19.14 -17.64 -5.05
N GLY A 577 20.26 -17.89 -4.35
CA GLY A 577 21.55 -17.29 -4.66
C GLY A 577 21.59 -15.76 -4.47
N VAL A 578 20.71 -15.21 -3.63
CA VAL A 578 20.67 -13.78 -3.31
C VAL A 578 21.79 -13.49 -2.31
N LYS A 579 22.72 -12.59 -2.66
CA LYS A 579 23.76 -12.15 -1.72
C LYS A 579 23.11 -11.43 -0.53
N PRO A 580 23.64 -11.57 0.70
CA PRO A 580 23.09 -10.89 1.87
C PRO A 580 22.89 -9.38 1.60
N PRO A 581 21.65 -8.85 1.63
CA PRO A 581 21.42 -7.44 1.39
C PRO A 581 22.11 -6.54 2.41
N ALA A 582 22.50 -5.33 2.00
CA ALA A 582 23.23 -4.39 2.85
C ALA A 582 22.47 -4.00 4.13
N TRP A 583 21.14 -4.02 4.10
CA TRP A 583 20.32 -3.74 5.29
C TRP A 583 20.54 -4.77 6.40
N LEU A 584 20.89 -6.01 6.06
CA LEU A 584 21.27 -7.03 7.04
C LEU A 584 22.53 -6.65 7.79
N LEU A 585 23.54 -6.18 7.07
CA LEU A 585 24.81 -5.78 7.66
C LEU A 585 24.61 -4.58 8.59
N LYS A 586 23.74 -3.64 8.21
CA LYS A 586 23.32 -2.53 9.07
C LYS A 586 22.63 -3.02 10.34
N VAL A 587 21.75 -4.02 10.24
CA VAL A 587 21.07 -4.61 11.40
C VAL A 587 22.08 -5.32 12.31
N ASP A 588 22.95 -6.17 11.76
CA ASP A 588 23.92 -6.94 12.53
C ASP A 588 24.92 -6.03 13.26
N GLY A 589 25.31 -4.90 12.66
CA GLY A 589 26.17 -3.90 13.31
C GLY A 589 25.49 -3.05 14.39
N ARG A 590 24.15 -3.09 14.49
CA ARG A 590 23.36 -2.31 15.46
C ARG A 590 22.78 -3.14 16.60
N PHE A 591 22.52 -4.43 16.34
CA PHE A 591 21.80 -5.33 17.24
C PHE A 591 22.65 -6.55 17.64
N SER A 592 23.98 -6.40 17.69
CA SER A 592 24.94 -7.45 18.04
C SER A 592 24.81 -7.96 19.47
#